data_AF-A0A5C6MH81-F1
#
_entry.id   AF-A0A5C6MH81-F1
#
_cell.length_a   1.000
_cell.length_b   1.000
_cell.length_c   1.000
_cell.angle_alpha   90.00
_cell.angle_beta   90.00
_cell.angle_gamma   90.00
#
_symmetry.space_group_name_H-M   'P 1'
#
loop_
_entity.id
_entity.type
_entity.pdbx_description
1 polymer ?
#
loop_
_entity_poly.entity_id
_entity_poly.type
_entity_poly.pdbx_seq_one_letter_code
_entity_poly.pdbx_strand_id
1 'polypeptide(L)'
;MPPLSPLSLHSINCVSDYIKFCTENSVPTKKVRCYPNNKPWVTSDLKALLNKKKRAFTAGDPAELRSVQKELKRSLKESKDAYRKKLEERLERNQTRDVWSGMRTITGFQKKGIRSADGNVDQANELNQFFNRFDSSYPPAVSIFLWITMGPLHTSQSP
;
A
#
# COMPACT_ATOMS: atom_id res chain seq x y z
N MET A 1 -15.25 -56.69 -7.43
CA MET A 1 -13.90 -56.68 -8.03
C MET A 1 -12.92 -57.21 -6.99
N PRO A 2 -12.11 -58.23 -7.28
CA PRO A 2 -11.16 -58.77 -6.32
C PRO A 2 -10.00 -57.78 -6.09
N PRO A 3 -9.45 -57.69 -4.86
CA PRO A 3 -8.30 -56.85 -4.58
C PRO A 3 -7.06 -57.37 -5.33
N LEU A 4 -6.32 -56.45 -5.94
CA LEU A 4 -5.09 -56.76 -6.67
C LEU A 4 -4.07 -57.39 -5.71
N SER A 5 -3.40 -58.45 -6.19
CA SER A 5 -2.42 -59.20 -5.41
C SER A 5 -1.21 -58.31 -5.01
N PRO A 6 -0.59 -58.54 -3.84
CA PRO A 6 0.51 -57.70 -3.33
C PRO A 6 1.69 -57.55 -4.31
N LEU A 7 1.96 -58.59 -5.11
CA LEU A 7 3.01 -58.59 -6.13
C LEU A 7 2.68 -57.68 -7.32
N SER A 8 1.41 -57.60 -7.72
CA SER A 8 0.96 -56.67 -8.76
C SER A 8 1.02 -55.21 -8.31
N LEU A 9 0.81 -54.95 -7.01
CA LEU A 9 0.97 -53.62 -6.44
C LEU A 9 2.44 -53.18 -6.45
N HIS A 10 3.36 -54.11 -6.13
CA HIS A 10 4.80 -53.85 -6.15
C HIS A 10 5.32 -53.53 -7.57
N SER A 11 4.86 -54.25 -8.60
CA SER A 11 5.28 -53.97 -9.98
C SER A 11 4.77 -52.64 -10.50
N ILE A 12 3.53 -52.26 -10.15
CA ILE A 12 2.95 -50.96 -10.51
C ILE A 12 3.74 -49.82 -9.86
N ASN A 13 4.12 -49.96 -8.58
CA ASN A 13 4.94 -48.98 -7.89
C ASN A 13 6.32 -48.82 -8.54
N CYS A 14 6.99 -49.94 -8.87
CA CYS A 14 8.30 -49.92 -9.53
C CYS A 14 8.27 -49.20 -10.88
N VAL A 15 7.27 -49.49 -11.72
CA VAL A 15 7.11 -48.82 -13.02
C VAL A 15 6.77 -47.34 -12.85
N SER A 16 5.91 -46.99 -11.90
CA SER A 16 5.53 -45.60 -11.59
C SER A 16 6.72 -44.78 -11.09
N ASP A 17 7.55 -45.35 -10.23
CA ASP A 17 8.76 -44.70 -9.70
C ASP A 17 9.78 -44.46 -10.81
N TYR A 18 9.93 -45.42 -11.74
CA TYR A 18 10.81 -45.26 -12.89
C TYR A 18 10.32 -44.17 -13.85
N ILE A 19 9.02 -44.11 -14.14
CA ILE A 19 8.43 -43.02 -14.95
C ILE A 19 8.66 -41.67 -14.29
N LYS A 20 8.48 -41.58 -12.96
CA LYS A 20 8.74 -40.36 -12.19
C LYS A 20 10.20 -39.94 -12.29
N PHE A 21 11.13 -40.88 -12.13
CA PHE A 21 12.56 -40.66 -12.32
C PHE A 21 12.87 -40.14 -13.73
N CYS A 22 12.36 -40.78 -14.78
CA CYS A 22 12.55 -40.31 -16.15
C CYS A 22 12.00 -38.89 -16.34
N THR A 23 10.84 -38.58 -15.78
CA THR A 23 10.23 -37.25 -15.85
C THR A 23 11.07 -36.19 -15.15
N GLU A 24 11.58 -36.48 -13.95
CA GLU A 24 12.42 -35.58 -13.17
C GLU A 24 13.79 -35.31 -13.81
N ASN A 25 14.34 -36.28 -14.54
CA ASN A 25 15.64 -36.15 -15.21
C ASN A 25 15.55 -35.52 -16.62
N SER A 26 14.46 -35.75 -17.34
CA SER A 26 14.30 -35.24 -18.72
C SER A 26 13.65 -33.85 -18.79
N VAL A 27 12.84 -33.48 -17.79
CA VAL A 27 12.19 -32.16 -17.74
C VAL A 27 13.00 -31.22 -16.83
N PRO A 28 13.59 -30.13 -17.37
CA PRO A 28 14.33 -29.17 -16.55
C PRO A 28 13.40 -28.52 -15.52
N THR A 29 13.61 -28.83 -14.24
CA THR A 29 12.82 -28.24 -13.16
C THR A 29 13.27 -26.81 -12.91
N LYS A 30 12.38 -25.84 -13.20
CA LYS A 30 12.62 -24.42 -12.93
C LYS A 30 11.98 -24.03 -11.60
N LYS A 31 12.80 -23.65 -10.62
CA LYS A 31 12.31 -23.08 -9.35
C LYS A 31 12.09 -21.57 -9.52
N VAL A 32 10.85 -21.11 -9.31
CA VAL A 32 10.53 -19.68 -9.27
C VAL A 32 10.52 -19.22 -7.82
N ARG A 33 11.44 -18.32 -7.48
CA ARG A 33 11.51 -17.74 -6.14
C ARG A 33 10.46 -16.62 -5.99
N CYS A 34 9.45 -16.86 -5.17
CA CYS A 34 8.48 -15.84 -4.77
C CYS A 34 8.95 -15.18 -3.46
N TYR A 35 9.07 -13.86 -3.45
CA TYR A 35 9.45 -13.10 -2.26
C TYR A 35 8.21 -12.59 -1.50
N PRO A 36 8.24 -12.50 -0.17
CA PRO A 36 7.15 -11.88 0.62
C PRO A 36 6.88 -10.42 0.25
N ASN A 37 7.89 -9.70 -0.26
CA ASN A 37 7.77 -8.33 -0.78
C ASN A 37 7.34 -8.30 -2.26
N ASN A 38 6.81 -9.40 -2.81
CA ASN A 38 6.27 -9.34 -4.16
C ASN A 38 5.05 -8.43 -4.16
N LYS A 39 5.06 -7.44 -5.05
CA LYS A 39 4.02 -6.43 -5.13
C LYS A 39 2.66 -7.10 -5.38
N PRO A 40 1.68 -6.98 -4.47
CA PRO A 40 0.41 -7.71 -4.57
C PRO A 40 -0.44 -7.30 -5.79
N TRP A 41 -0.15 -6.15 -6.39
CA TRP A 41 -0.74 -5.67 -7.64
C TRP A 41 -0.05 -6.22 -8.90
N VAL A 42 0.93 -7.11 -8.80
CA VAL A 42 1.56 -7.77 -9.97
C VAL A 42 0.81 -9.04 -10.32
N THR A 43 -0.13 -8.90 -11.26
CA THR A 43 -0.99 -9.98 -11.76
C THR A 43 -0.29 -10.86 -12.81
N SER A 44 -0.89 -12.01 -13.13
CA SER A 44 -0.47 -12.86 -14.27
C SER A 44 -0.43 -12.09 -15.58
N ASP A 45 -1.40 -11.19 -15.78
CA ASP A 45 -1.58 -10.45 -17.03
C ASP A 45 -0.47 -9.43 -17.23
N LEU A 46 -0.05 -8.76 -16.15
CA LEU A 46 1.15 -7.92 -16.17
C LEU A 46 2.41 -8.69 -16.54
N LYS A 47 2.55 -9.93 -16.05
CA LYS A 47 3.67 -10.82 -16.43
C LYS A 47 3.58 -11.22 -17.91
N ALA A 48 2.38 -11.49 -18.42
CA ALA A 48 2.15 -11.77 -19.82
C ALA A 48 2.52 -10.58 -20.72
N LEU A 49 2.13 -9.35 -20.33
CA LEU A 49 2.51 -8.12 -21.03
C LEU A 49 4.02 -7.87 -21.01
N LEU A 50 4.69 -8.15 -19.90
CA LEU A 50 6.16 -8.08 -19.81
C LEU A 50 6.82 -9.08 -20.76
N ASN A 51 6.30 -10.30 -20.88
CA ASN A 51 6.80 -11.30 -21.82
C ASN A 51 6.50 -10.90 -23.28
N LYS A 52 5.32 -10.36 -23.56
CA LYS A 52 4.97 -9.82 -24.89
C LYS A 52 5.92 -8.68 -25.28
N LYS A 53 6.25 -7.78 -24.35
CA LYS A 53 7.23 -6.71 -24.56
C LYS A 53 8.61 -7.26 -24.90
N LYS A 54 9.06 -8.31 -24.19
CA LYS A 54 10.33 -8.99 -24.49
C LYS A 54 10.34 -9.56 -25.91
N ARG A 55 9.26 -10.23 -26.32
CA ARG A 55 9.14 -10.77 -27.69
C ARG A 55 9.18 -9.66 -28.76
N ALA A 56 8.39 -8.60 -28.59
CA ALA A 56 8.38 -7.47 -29.53
C ALA A 56 9.76 -6.81 -29.64
N PHE A 57 10.49 -6.69 -28.53
CA PHE A 57 11.87 -6.20 -28.54
C PHE A 57 12.81 -7.13 -29.31
N THR A 58 12.73 -8.45 -29.08
CA THR A 58 13.53 -9.44 -29.82
C THR A 58 13.18 -9.51 -31.31
N ALA A 59 11.91 -9.30 -31.66
CA ALA A 59 11.42 -9.30 -33.03
C ALA A 59 11.79 -8.01 -33.81
N GLY A 60 12.21 -6.95 -33.13
CA GLY A 60 12.63 -5.70 -33.78
C GLY A 60 11.49 -4.83 -34.33
N ASP A 61 10.23 -5.09 -33.95
CA ASP A 61 9.07 -4.28 -34.37
C ASP A 61 8.86 -3.08 -33.41
N PRO A 62 9.17 -1.83 -33.84
CA PRO A 62 9.01 -0.67 -32.99
C PRO A 62 7.53 -0.28 -32.76
N ALA A 63 6.62 -0.60 -33.68
CA ALA A 63 5.20 -0.26 -33.56
C ALA A 63 4.52 -1.19 -32.53
N GLU A 64 4.78 -2.50 -32.61
CA GLU A 64 4.31 -3.45 -31.61
C GLU A 64 4.91 -3.12 -30.24
N LEU A 65 6.21 -2.82 -30.17
CA LEU A 65 6.87 -2.46 -28.91
C LEU A 65 6.21 -1.24 -28.24
N ARG A 66 5.89 -0.18 -29.01
CA ARG A 66 5.19 1.01 -28.50
C ARG A 66 3.78 0.67 -28.01
N SER A 67 3.05 -0.16 -28.74
CA SER A 67 1.71 -0.62 -28.37
C SER A 67 1.72 -1.38 -27.04
N VAL A 68 2.60 -2.38 -26.92
CA VAL A 68 2.73 -3.19 -25.70
C VAL A 68 3.20 -2.34 -24.52
N GLN A 69 4.08 -1.35 -24.74
CA GLN A 69 4.49 -0.42 -23.68
C GLN A 69 3.32 0.44 -23.17
N LYS A 70 2.46 0.94 -24.07
CA LYS A 70 1.26 1.71 -23.70
C LYS A 70 0.29 0.85 -22.90
N GLU A 71 0.05 -0.37 -23.36
CA GLU A 71 -0.81 -1.35 -22.70
C GLU A 71 -0.28 -1.73 -21.31
N LEU A 72 1.02 -1.99 -21.19
CA LEU A 72 1.68 -2.29 -19.91
C LEU A 72 1.57 -1.13 -18.91
N LYS A 73 1.76 0.12 -19.35
CA LYS A 73 1.59 1.30 -18.49
C LYS A 73 0.16 1.42 -17.99
N ARG A 74 -0.82 1.23 -18.87
CA ARG A 74 -2.25 1.27 -18.52
C ARG A 74 -2.59 0.18 -17.50
N SER A 75 -2.27 -1.08 -17.80
CA SER A 75 -2.55 -2.23 -16.92
C SER A 75 -1.87 -2.09 -15.55
N LEU A 76 -0.66 -1.52 -15.50
CA LEU A 76 0.05 -1.28 -14.24
C LEU A 76 -0.67 -0.23 -13.38
N LYS A 77 -1.20 0.82 -14.01
CA LYS A 77 -2.00 1.85 -13.33
C LYS A 77 -3.28 1.23 -12.77
N GLU A 78 -4.03 0.52 -13.61
CA GLU A 78 -5.28 -0.15 -13.23
C GLU A 78 -5.06 -1.15 -12.09
N SER A 79 -4.00 -1.97 -12.15
CA SER A 79 -3.71 -2.96 -11.11
C SER A 79 -3.35 -2.31 -9.78
N LYS A 80 -2.58 -1.21 -9.80
CA LYS A 80 -2.29 -0.42 -8.59
C LYS A 80 -3.55 0.24 -8.05
N ASP A 81 -4.39 0.79 -8.93
CA ASP A 81 -5.63 1.46 -8.54
C ASP A 81 -6.63 0.48 -7.92
N ALA A 82 -6.81 -0.69 -8.52
CA ALA A 82 -7.64 -1.76 -7.99
C ALA A 82 -7.15 -2.22 -6.61
N TYR A 83 -5.84 -2.35 -6.42
CA TYR A 83 -5.27 -2.69 -5.13
C TYR A 83 -5.49 -1.60 -4.08
N ARG A 84 -5.31 -0.32 -4.45
CA ARG A 84 -5.61 0.82 -3.57
C ARG A 84 -7.06 0.83 -3.15
N LYS A 85 -7.99 0.72 -4.12
CA LYS A 85 -9.43 0.67 -3.85
C LYS A 85 -9.77 -0.50 -2.92
N LYS A 86 -9.18 -1.67 -3.13
CA LYS A 86 -9.37 -2.82 -2.23
C LYS A 86 -8.87 -2.54 -0.81
N LEU A 87 -7.79 -1.75 -0.64
CA LEU A 87 -7.33 -1.32 0.68
C LEU A 87 -8.28 -0.31 1.31
N GLU A 88 -8.74 0.68 0.53
CA GLU A 88 -9.71 1.70 0.97
C GLU A 88 -11.04 1.04 1.38
N GLU A 89 -11.59 0.14 0.58
CA GLU A 89 -12.81 -0.59 0.93
C GLU A 89 -12.62 -1.49 2.17
N ARG A 90 -11.44 -2.11 2.34
CA ARG A 90 -11.12 -2.86 3.56
C ARG A 90 -11.02 -1.93 4.77
N LEU A 91 -10.56 -0.69 4.58
CA LEU A 91 -10.49 0.31 5.62
C LEU A 91 -11.89 0.81 6.00
N GLU A 92 -12.75 1.09 5.01
CA GLU A 92 -14.13 1.54 5.19
C GLU A 92 -15.03 0.48 5.84
N ARG A 93 -14.85 -0.80 5.48
CA ARG A 93 -15.59 -1.91 6.09
C ARG A 93 -15.09 -2.27 7.50
N ASN A 94 -13.90 -1.80 7.90
CA ASN A 94 -13.35 -2.05 9.22
C ASN A 94 -13.92 -1.02 10.20
N GLN A 95 -14.65 -1.51 11.22
CA GLN A 95 -15.13 -0.68 12.33
C GLN A 95 -13.96 0.15 12.88
N THR A 96 -14.22 1.38 13.33
CA THR A 96 -13.21 2.38 13.74
C THR A 96 -12.05 1.81 14.58
N ARG A 97 -12.31 0.78 15.41
CA ARG A 97 -11.32 0.02 16.18
C ARG A 97 -10.19 -0.59 15.35
N ASP A 98 -10.51 -1.13 14.17
CA ASP A 98 -9.56 -1.79 13.27
C ASP A 98 -8.80 -0.79 12.39
N VAL A 99 -9.42 0.34 12.05
CA VAL A 99 -8.72 1.52 11.49
C VAL A 99 -7.64 1.99 12.46
N TRP A 100 -7.99 2.16 13.75
CA TRP A 100 -7.03 2.49 14.81
C TRP A 100 -5.95 1.41 15.01
N SER A 101 -6.29 0.14 14.79
CA SER A 101 -5.33 -0.98 14.85
C SER A 101 -4.34 -0.97 13.67
N GLY A 102 -4.84 -0.73 12.45
CA GLY A 102 -4.02 -0.57 11.25
C GLY A 102 -3.10 0.64 11.33
N MET A 103 -3.62 1.77 11.82
CA MET A 103 -2.83 2.98 12.06
C MET A 103 -1.69 2.74 13.05
N ARG A 104 -1.96 2.05 14.17
CA ARG A 104 -0.93 1.64 15.12
C ARG A 104 0.13 0.73 14.50
N THR A 105 -0.29 -0.17 13.62
CA THR A 105 0.62 -1.11 12.95
C THR A 105 1.55 -0.40 11.95
N ILE A 106 1.01 0.55 11.16
CA ILE A 106 1.78 1.31 10.17
C ILE A 106 2.77 2.27 10.85
N THR A 107 2.33 2.92 11.94
CA THR A 107 3.16 3.88 12.70
C THR A 107 4.11 3.19 13.68
N GLY A 108 4.02 1.86 13.84
CA GLY A 108 4.79 1.11 14.84
C GLY A 108 4.41 1.45 16.29
N PHE A 109 3.26 2.10 16.51
CA PHE A 109 2.73 2.44 17.83
C PHE A 109 2.20 1.18 18.52
N GLN A 110 3.13 0.36 19.00
CA GLN A 110 2.86 -0.70 19.94
C GLN A 110 2.51 -0.04 21.27
N LYS A 111 1.46 -0.53 21.95
CA LYS A 111 1.15 -0.19 23.34
C LYS A 111 2.22 -0.82 24.25
N LYS A 112 3.51 -0.58 23.99
CA LYS A 112 4.59 -0.78 24.95
C LYS A 112 4.17 0.09 26.11
N GLY A 113 3.87 -0.55 27.24
CA GLY A 113 3.01 -0.04 28.30
C GLY A 113 3.04 1.47 28.33
N ILE A 114 1.85 2.07 28.21
CA ILE A 114 1.67 3.40 28.78
C ILE A 114 2.14 3.20 30.22
N ARG A 115 3.43 3.48 30.50
CA ARG A 115 3.80 4.03 31.79
C ARG A 115 2.82 5.16 31.84
N SER A 116 1.80 5.05 32.68
CA SER A 116 0.92 6.16 32.98
C SER A 116 1.86 7.34 32.99
N ALA A 117 1.77 8.21 31.98
CA ALA A 117 2.54 9.43 32.04
C ALA A 117 2.11 9.96 33.40
N ASP A 118 3.08 10.25 34.25
CA ASP A 118 2.85 10.96 35.49
C ASP A 118 2.43 12.38 35.08
N GLY A 119 1.29 12.44 34.41
CA GLY A 119 0.70 13.60 33.80
C GLY A 119 -0.11 14.21 34.90
N ASN A 120 0.57 15.03 35.69
CA ASN A 120 -0.05 15.88 36.67
C ASN A 120 -1.15 16.73 35.96
N VAL A 121 -2.23 17.03 36.69
CA VAL A 121 -3.35 17.86 36.23
C VAL A 121 -2.86 19.17 35.61
N ASP A 122 -1.76 19.71 36.13
CA ASP A 122 -1.11 20.93 35.62
C ASP A 122 -0.63 20.78 34.16
N GLN A 123 -0.04 19.64 33.80
CA GLN A 123 0.40 19.36 32.43
C GLN A 123 -0.79 19.22 31.49
N ALA A 124 -1.88 18.60 31.96
CA ALA A 124 -3.12 18.52 31.18
C ALA A 124 -3.75 19.91 30.97
N ASN A 125 -3.70 20.77 31.99
CA ASN A 125 -4.18 22.15 31.90
C ASN A 125 -3.32 23.01 30.95
N GLU A 126 -2.00 22.83 30.97
CA GLU A 126 -1.08 23.49 30.04
C GLU A 126 -1.37 23.08 28.58
N LEU A 127 -1.58 21.79 28.33
CA LEU A 127 -1.95 21.30 27.01
C LEU A 127 -3.30 21.85 26.55
N ASN A 128 -4.28 21.90 27.45
CA ASN A 128 -5.59 22.48 27.16
C ASN A 128 -5.47 23.97 26.81
N GLN A 129 -4.68 24.75 27.55
CA GLN A 129 -4.41 26.15 27.18
C GLN A 129 -3.69 26.26 25.83
N PHE A 130 -2.70 25.40 25.58
CA PHE A 130 -1.91 25.45 24.35
C PHE A 130 -2.75 25.17 23.10
N PHE A 131 -3.69 24.23 23.16
CA PHE A 131 -4.56 23.92 22.02
C PHE A 131 -5.77 24.86 21.93
N ASN A 132 -6.34 25.29 23.05
CA ASN A 132 -7.48 26.23 23.08
C ASN A 132 -7.08 27.71 22.87
N ARG A 133 -5.78 28.03 22.78
CA ARG A 133 -5.30 29.40 22.50
C ARG A 133 -5.84 29.98 21.18
N PHE A 134 -6.20 29.10 20.24
CA PHE A 134 -6.77 29.51 18.96
C PHE A 134 -8.31 29.64 19.00
N ASP A 135 -8.97 28.96 19.94
CA ASP A 135 -10.42 29.09 20.19
C ASP A 135 -10.74 30.26 21.12
N SER A 136 -9.74 30.74 21.88
CA SER A 136 -9.84 31.89 22.77
C SER A 136 -9.57 33.20 22.02
N SER A 137 -10.39 33.49 21.01
CA SER A 137 -10.50 34.85 20.50
C SER A 137 -11.96 35.22 20.47
N TYR A 138 -12.40 36.05 21.41
CA TYR A 138 -12.79 37.42 21.10
C TYR A 138 -12.91 38.24 22.40
N PRO A 139 -12.21 39.39 22.55
CA PRO A 139 -12.70 40.46 23.41
C PRO A 139 -14.04 40.97 22.84
N PRO A 140 -14.97 41.46 23.69
CA PRO A 140 -16.28 41.93 23.24
C PRO A 140 -16.10 43.01 22.18
N ALA A 141 -16.99 42.99 21.19
CA ALA A 141 -17.05 43.90 20.07
C ALA A 141 -16.82 45.36 20.46
N VAL A 142 -15.58 45.85 20.35
CA VAL A 142 -15.28 47.27 20.25
C VAL A 142 -14.21 47.50 19.19
N SER A 143 -14.66 48.14 18.11
CA SER A 143 -13.83 48.98 17.23
C SER A 143 -12.85 48.31 16.27
N ILE A 144 -13.35 47.40 15.41
CA ILE A 144 -12.77 47.18 14.08
C ILE A 144 -13.05 48.36 13.13
N PHE A 145 -13.80 49.39 13.56
CA PHE A 145 -14.13 50.55 12.73
C PHE A 145 -13.07 51.66 12.72
N LEU A 146 -12.07 51.66 13.63
CA LEU A 146 -11.15 52.81 13.77
C LEU A 146 -9.86 52.71 12.93
N TRP A 147 -9.48 51.53 12.44
CA TRP A 147 -8.22 51.32 11.70
C TRP A 147 -8.38 51.43 10.16
N ILE A 148 -9.60 51.60 9.66
CA ILE A 148 -9.88 51.73 8.21
C ILE A 148 -10.10 53.20 7.81
N THR A 149 -10.32 54.13 8.74
CA THR A 149 -10.63 55.54 8.41
C THR A 149 -9.45 56.52 8.46
N MET A 150 -8.38 56.22 9.18
CA MET A 150 -7.22 57.12 9.26
C MET A 150 -6.08 56.60 8.38
N GLY A 151 -6.13 56.94 7.10
CA GLY A 151 -4.96 56.86 6.22
C GLY A 151 -3.83 57.76 6.74
N PRO A 152 -2.56 57.50 6.35
CA PRO A 152 -1.44 58.28 6.84
C PRO A 152 -1.50 59.70 6.29
N LEU A 153 -1.80 60.68 7.16
CA LEU A 153 -1.71 62.10 6.84
C LEU A 153 -0.23 62.49 6.82
N HIS A 154 0.27 62.81 5.63
CA HIS A 154 1.59 63.36 5.39
C HIS A 154 1.69 64.76 6.04
N THR A 155 2.53 64.93 7.05
CA THR A 155 2.88 66.27 7.58
C THR A 155 4.34 66.58 7.28
N SER A 156 4.51 67.30 6.18
CA SER A 156 5.63 68.21 5.94
C SER A 156 5.77 69.17 7.11
N GLN A 157 6.98 69.36 7.62
CA GLN A 157 7.31 70.52 8.47
C GLN A 157 8.73 71.02 8.13
N SER A 158 8.74 72.12 7.39
CA SER A 158 9.70 73.23 7.48
C SER A 158 8.90 74.41 8.09
N PRO A 159 9.52 75.47 8.64
CA PRO A 159 10.79 76.09 8.25
C PRO A 159 11.96 75.82 9.21
#